data_AF-A0A7S1ANU2-F1
#
_entry.id   AF-A0A7S1ANU2-F1
#
_cell.length_a   1.000
_cell.length_b   1.000
_cell.length_c   1.000
_cell.angle_alpha   90.00
_cell.angle_beta   90.00
_cell.angle_gamma   90.00
#
_symmetry.space_group_name_H-M   'P 1'
#
loop_
_entity.id
_entity.type
_entity.pdbx_description
1 polymer ?
#
loop_
_entity_poly.entity_id
_entity_poly.type
_entity_poly.pdbx_seq_one_letter_code
_entity_poly.pdbx_strand_id
1 'polypeptide(L)'
;KEFLHMGKLCPYEAMRDQGVLVWLDTLEQIRTFKENNFIIFMSHQWLGWGVPDPDAHHFNAMCAAITQVMRVLTKRGSHVTLSPESTYIWCDFLSIAQYHRA
;
A
#
# COMPACT_ATOMS: atom_id res chain seq x y z
N LYS A 1 0.60 -6.46 6.24
CA LYS A 1 0.60 -7.92 5.93
C LYS A 1 -0.28 -8.32 4.75
N GLU A 2 -1.48 -7.76 4.60
CA GLU A 2 -2.42 -8.19 3.56
C GLU A 2 -2.04 -7.77 2.15
N PHE A 3 -1.40 -6.60 1.95
CA PHE A 3 -1.18 -6.04 0.61
C PHE A 3 -0.51 -7.03 -0.36
N LEU A 4 0.58 -7.70 0.04
CA LEU A 4 1.28 -8.68 -0.81
C LEU A 4 0.46 -9.95 -1.11
N HIS A 5 -0.61 -10.20 -0.37
CA HIS A 5 -1.46 -11.39 -0.48
C HIS A 5 -2.82 -11.10 -1.09
N MET A 6 -3.13 -9.84 -1.44
CA MET A 6 -4.44 -9.47 -1.99
C MET A 6 -4.70 -10.09 -3.37
N GLY A 7 -3.65 -10.44 -4.12
CA GLY A 7 -3.72 -10.97 -5.49
C GLY A 7 -4.11 -9.93 -6.57
N LYS A 8 -4.82 -8.88 -6.18
CA LYS A 8 -5.15 -7.70 -6.99
C LYS A 8 -5.44 -6.51 -6.08
N LEU A 9 -5.47 -5.30 -6.61
CA LEU A 9 -5.99 -4.16 -5.86
C LEU A 9 -7.51 -4.23 -5.73
N CYS A 10 -7.98 -3.89 -4.53
CA CYS A 10 -9.39 -3.78 -4.20
C CYS A 10 -9.75 -2.30 -4.04
N PRO A 11 -10.96 -1.86 -4.43
CA PRO A 11 -11.43 -0.50 -4.21
C PRO A 11 -11.29 -0.01 -2.75
N TYR A 12 -11.08 1.29 -2.57
CA TYR A 12 -10.97 1.94 -1.26
C TYR A 12 -12.14 1.59 -0.34
N GLU A 13 -13.38 1.62 -0.83
CA GLU A 13 -14.56 1.32 -0.03
C GLU A 13 -14.53 -0.11 0.51
N ALA A 14 -14.15 -1.08 -0.35
CA ALA A 14 -14.03 -2.47 0.08
C ALA A 14 -12.96 -2.64 1.16
N MET A 15 -11.81 -1.99 1.01
CA MET A 15 -10.72 -2.05 2.00
C MET A 15 -11.08 -1.31 3.30
N ARG A 16 -11.76 -0.16 3.19
CA ARG A 16 -12.28 0.57 4.35
C ARG A 16 -13.27 -0.27 5.13
N ASP A 17 -14.25 -0.85 4.45
CA ASP A 17 -15.34 -1.59 5.08
C ASP A 17 -14.86 -2.91 5.70
N GLN A 18 -13.75 -3.46 5.20
CA GLN A 18 -13.04 -4.58 5.83
C GLN A 18 -12.24 -4.18 7.08
N GLY A 19 -12.07 -2.87 7.35
CA GLY A 19 -11.33 -2.37 8.50
C GLY A 19 -9.82 -2.52 8.40
N VAL A 20 -9.28 -2.68 7.18
CA VAL A 20 -7.84 -2.97 6.95
C VAL A 20 -7.02 -1.71 6.62
N LEU A 21 -7.69 -0.57 6.47
CA LEU A 21 -7.05 0.73 6.29
C LEU A 21 -6.75 1.40 7.62
N VAL A 22 -5.69 2.23 7.64
CA VAL A 22 -5.31 3.05 8.78
C VAL A 22 -5.44 4.52 8.37
N TRP A 23 -6.13 5.32 9.19
CA TRP A 23 -6.26 6.76 9.00
C TRP A 23 -5.22 7.51 9.83
N LEU A 24 -4.49 8.39 9.17
CA LEU A 24 -3.49 9.27 9.77
C LEU A 24 -3.82 10.71 9.36
N ASP A 25 -4.83 11.29 10.00
CA ASP A 25 -5.44 12.56 9.62
C ASP A 25 -4.61 13.79 10.03
N THR A 26 -3.69 13.60 10.98
CA THR A 26 -2.87 14.68 11.55
C THR A 26 -1.38 14.41 11.38
N LEU A 27 -0.59 15.49 11.30
CA LEU A 27 0.87 15.39 11.28
C LEU A 27 1.42 14.68 12.53
N GLU A 28 0.76 14.84 13.68
CA GLU A 28 1.14 14.17 14.92
C GLU A 28 0.95 12.65 14.80
N GLN A 29 -0.24 12.21 14.34
CA GLN A 29 -0.49 10.78 14.06
C GLN A 29 0.54 10.20 13.08
N ILE A 30 0.87 10.93 12.00
CA ILE A 30 1.89 10.49 11.04
C ILE A 30 3.26 10.34 11.71
N ARG A 31 3.66 11.30 12.55
CA ARG A 31 4.96 11.27 13.26
C ARG A 31 5.03 10.07 14.20
N THR A 32 4.04 9.92 15.08
CA THR A 32 3.98 8.81 16.05
C THR A 32 3.91 7.46 15.34
N PHE A 33 3.12 7.35 14.27
CA PHE A 33 3.02 6.11 13.50
C PHE A 33 4.36 5.70 12.90
N LYS A 34 5.14 6.66 12.41
CA LYS A 34 6.46 6.42 11.80
C LYS A 34 7.59 6.08 12.79
N GLU A 35 7.36 6.21 14.10
CA GLU A 35 8.34 5.80 15.12
C GLU A 35 8.59 4.29 15.07
N ASN A 36 7.55 3.52 14.77
CA ASN A 36 7.59 2.04 14.77
C ASN A 36 7.22 1.43 13.43
N ASN A 37 6.73 2.23 12.47
CA ASN A 37 6.27 1.74 11.17
C ASN A 37 6.95 2.47 10.02
N PHE A 38 7.06 1.79 8.90
CA PHE A 38 7.54 2.33 7.64
C PHE A 38 6.39 2.49 6.65
N ILE A 39 6.36 3.60 5.93
CA ILE A 39 5.33 3.88 4.92
C ILE A 39 6.02 3.91 3.55
N ILE A 40 5.57 3.04 2.65
CA ILE A 40 5.97 3.05 1.24
C ILE A 40 4.84 3.68 0.44
N PHE A 41 5.13 4.79 -0.23
CA PHE A 41 4.20 5.37 -1.20
C PHE A 41 4.30 4.62 -2.53
N MET A 42 3.15 4.26 -3.09
CA MET A 42 3.02 3.62 -4.39
C MET A 42 1.91 4.30 -5.18
N SER A 43 2.23 4.82 -6.36
CA SER A 43 1.21 5.28 -7.30
C SER A 43 0.74 4.13 -8.17
N HIS A 44 -0.57 3.99 -8.37
CA HIS A 44 -1.18 2.96 -9.20
C HIS A 44 -1.47 3.47 -10.61
N GLN A 45 -0.99 2.74 -11.62
CA GLN A 45 -1.29 2.98 -13.02
C GLN A 45 -2.58 2.27 -13.44
N TRP A 46 -3.52 3.01 -14.02
CA TRP A 46 -4.73 2.44 -14.62
C TRP A 46 -4.40 1.84 -16.01
N LEU A 47 -4.62 0.54 -16.18
CA LEU A 47 -4.23 -0.25 -17.36
C LEU A 47 -5.39 -0.76 -18.23
N GLY A 48 -6.65 -0.61 -17.80
CA GLY A 48 -7.84 -1.03 -18.56
C GLY A 48 -8.88 0.08 -18.71
N TRP A 49 -9.89 -0.08 -19.57
CA TRP A 49 -10.92 0.96 -19.75
C TRP A 49 -12.00 0.96 -18.66
N GLY A 50 -12.31 -0.21 -18.09
CA GLY A 50 -13.34 -0.37 -17.04
C GLY A 50 -12.84 -1.03 -15.76
N VAL A 51 -11.67 -1.68 -15.81
CA VAL A 51 -11.02 -2.32 -14.67
C VAL A 51 -9.63 -1.71 -14.53
N PRO A 52 -9.21 -1.28 -13.33
CA PRO A 52 -7.95 -0.55 -13.14
C PRO A 52 -6.72 -1.37 -13.51
N ASP A 53 -6.71 -2.67 -13.21
CA ASP A 53 -5.59 -3.58 -13.52
C ASP A 53 -6.16 -4.98 -13.80
N PRO A 54 -6.69 -5.22 -15.02
CA PRO A 54 -7.48 -6.41 -15.32
C PRO A 54 -6.69 -7.72 -15.15
N ASP A 55 -5.40 -7.69 -15.43
CA ASP A 55 -4.50 -8.84 -15.39
C ASP A 55 -3.54 -8.80 -14.19
N ALA A 56 -3.78 -7.90 -13.23
CA ALA A 56 -2.94 -7.69 -12.03
C ALA A 56 -1.45 -7.40 -12.36
N HIS A 57 -1.14 -6.88 -13.55
CA HIS A 57 0.23 -6.62 -13.98
C HIS A 57 0.89 -5.57 -13.10
N HIS A 58 0.18 -4.48 -12.82
CA HIS A 58 0.73 -3.41 -12.02
C HIS A 58 0.80 -3.79 -10.54
N PHE A 59 -0.22 -4.47 -10.01
CA PHE A 59 -0.20 -5.01 -8.65
C PHE A 59 0.99 -5.95 -8.41
N ASN A 60 1.28 -6.85 -9.35
CA ASN A 60 2.43 -7.75 -9.26
C ASN A 60 3.77 -6.97 -9.30
N ALA A 61 3.87 -5.94 -10.15
CA ALA A 61 5.03 -5.06 -10.18
C ALA A 61 5.21 -4.29 -8.86
N MET A 62 4.12 -3.81 -8.26
CA MET A 62 4.14 -3.14 -6.95
C MET A 62 4.62 -4.10 -5.85
N CYS A 63 4.13 -5.34 -5.82
CA CYS A 63 4.59 -6.35 -4.85
C CYS A 63 6.09 -6.66 -4.98
N ALA A 64 6.59 -6.78 -6.21
CA ALA A 64 8.01 -6.98 -6.47
C ALA A 64 8.85 -5.78 -6.00
N ALA A 65 8.39 -4.55 -6.27
CA ALA A 65 9.05 -3.32 -5.83
C ALA A 65 9.12 -3.21 -4.29
N ILE A 66 8.00 -3.46 -3.60
CA ILE A 66 7.93 -3.47 -2.13
C ILE A 66 8.92 -4.48 -1.56
N THR A 67 8.89 -5.72 -2.07
CA THR A 67 9.79 -6.79 -1.63
C THR A 67 11.26 -6.41 -1.82
N GLN A 68 11.60 -5.79 -2.95
CA GLN A 68 12.95 -5.34 -3.25
C GLN A 68 13.40 -4.20 -2.34
N VAL A 69 12.55 -3.21 -2.08
CA VAL A 69 12.83 -2.10 -1.15
C VAL A 69 13.08 -2.63 0.26
N MET A 70 12.21 -3.50 0.77
CA MET A 70 12.36 -4.14 2.08
C MET A 70 13.69 -4.89 2.18
N ARG A 71 14.06 -5.65 1.15
CA ARG A 71 15.33 -6.38 1.08
C ARG A 71 16.54 -5.46 1.11
N VAL A 72 16.54 -4.39 0.31
CA VAL A 72 17.68 -3.47 0.19
C VAL A 72 17.89 -2.68 1.48
N LEU A 73 16.82 -2.20 2.10
CA LEU A 73 16.91 -1.41 3.34
C LEU A 73 17.35 -2.28 4.52
N THR A 74 16.80 -3.49 4.66
CA THR A 74 17.21 -4.44 5.71
C THR A 74 18.69 -4.82 5.60
N LYS A 75 19.22 -5.02 4.39
CA LYS A 75 20.64 -5.38 4.18
C LYS A 75 21.64 -4.26 4.46
N ARG A 76 21.21 -2.99 4.40
CA ARG A 76 22.11 -1.83 4.57
C ARG A 76 22.44 -1.52 6.03
N GLY A 77 22.06 -2.38 6.98
CA GLY A 77 22.33 -2.17 8.39
C GLY A 77 21.61 -0.95 8.96
N SER A 78 20.52 -0.49 8.33
CA SER A 78 19.67 0.52 8.94
C SER A 78 19.19 0.01 10.29
N HIS A 79 19.19 0.86 11.31
CA HIS A 79 18.57 0.58 12.62
C HIS A 79 17.07 0.21 12.51
N VAL A 80 16.50 0.31 11.32
CA VAL A 80 15.15 -0.10 10.96
C VAL A 80 15.19 -1.51 10.36
N THR A 81 14.73 -2.51 11.10
CA THR A 81 14.37 -3.81 10.54
C THR A 81 12.99 -3.68 9.91
N LEU A 82 12.92 -3.68 8.57
CA LEU A 82 11.64 -3.66 7.87
C LEU A 82 11.06 -5.07 7.87
N SER A 83 9.90 -5.23 8.48
CA SER A 83 9.13 -6.46 8.42
C SER A 83 7.79 -6.23 7.73
N PRO A 84 7.14 -7.26 7.17
CA PRO A 84 5.80 -7.14 6.59
C PRO A 84 4.72 -6.65 7.57
N GLU A 85 4.98 -6.75 8.87
CA GLU A 85 4.11 -6.29 9.97
C GLU A 85 4.25 -4.80 10.25
N SER A 86 5.46 -4.24 10.15
CA SER A 86 5.75 -2.82 10.38
C SER A 86 5.80 -1.99 9.10
N THR A 87 5.51 -2.59 7.94
CA THR A 87 5.51 -1.90 6.63
C THR A 87 4.09 -1.71 6.12
N TYR A 88 3.73 -0.45 5.89
CA TYR A 88 2.43 -0.01 5.40
C TYR A 88 2.57 0.59 4.00
N ILE A 89 1.57 0.36 3.16
CA ILE A 89 1.54 0.87 1.79
C ILE A 89 0.55 2.01 1.74
N TRP A 90 1.03 3.19 1.37
CA TRP A 90 0.17 4.29 0.96
C TRP A 90 0.01 4.22 -0.55
N CYS A 91 -1.14 3.70 -0.99
CA CYS A 91 -1.48 3.62 -2.40
C CYS A 91 -2.51 4.70 -2.76
N ASP A 92 -2.24 5.49 -3.80
CA ASP A 92 -3.15 6.54 -4.27
C ASP A 92 -4.53 6.00 -4.70
N PHE A 93 -4.58 4.82 -5.33
CA PHE A 93 -5.82 4.12 -5.64
C PHE A 93 -6.63 3.81 -4.38
N LEU A 94 -5.97 3.43 -3.27
CA LEU A 94 -6.62 3.19 -1.98
C LEU A 94 -6.86 4.47 -1.17
N SER A 95 -6.65 5.65 -1.76
CA SER A 95 -6.81 6.96 -1.09
C SER A 95 -7.95 7.79 -1.67
N ILE A 96 -8.63 7.27 -2.69
CA ILE A 96 -9.74 7.91 -3.39
C ILE A 96 -10.87 6.89 -3.42
N ALA A 97 -12.12 7.30 -3.31
CA ALA A 97 -13.24 6.38 -3.49
C ALA A 97 -13.43 6.01 -4.99
N GLN A 98 -13.85 4.78 -5.29
CA GLN A 98 -14.05 4.28 -6.66
C GLN A 98 -15.51 3.96 -6.97
N TYR A 99 -16.38 3.87 -5.97
CA TYR A 99 -17.79 3.52 -6.15
C TYR A 99 -18.66 4.71 -6.55
N HIS A 100 -18.07 5.90 -6.72
CA HIS A 100 -18.75 7.04 -7.31
C HIS A 100 -19.36 6.63 -8.65
N ARG A 101 -20.67 6.75 -8.76
CA ARG A 101 -21.39 6.63 -10.03
C ARG A 101 -21.56 8.03 -10.60
N ALA A 102 -21.18 8.22 -11.86
CA ALA A 102 -21.58 9.39 -12.64
C ALA A 102 -23.08 9.33 -12.95
#